data_AF-A0A9D5K519-F1
#
_entry.id   AF-A0A9D5K519-F1
#
_cell.length_a   1.000
_cell.length_b   1.000
_cell.length_c   1.000
_cell.angle_alpha   90.00
_cell.angle_beta   90.00
_cell.angle_gamma   90.00
#
_symmetry.space_group_name_H-M   'P 1'
#
loop_
_entity.id
_entity.type
_entity.pdbx_description
1 polymer ?
#
loop_
_entity_poly.entity_id
_entity_poly.type
_entity_poly.pdbx_seq_one_letter_code
_entity_poly.pdbx_strand_id
1 'polypeptide(L)' 'MTEHSSDPIIEAKTTKRIVIDPVTRVEGHGKVTILLDEEGKVRRVRLHIVEFRGFERFIRGRFYWEVPVLVQRLCGICPV' A
#
# COMPACT_ATOMS: atom_id res chain seq x y z
N MET A 1 -0.86 11.16 -32.66
CA MET A 1 0.32 11.54 -31.86
C MET A 1 -0.19 12.11 -30.55
N THR A 2 -0.37 11.38 -29.46
CA THR A 2 0.31 10.17 -28.96
C THR A 2 -0.72 9.09 -28.62
N GLU A 3 -0.36 7.84 -28.93
CA GLU A 3 -1.22 6.66 -28.79
C GLU A 3 -1.55 6.38 -27.32
N HIS A 4 -2.83 6.44 -27.01
CA HIS A 4 -3.48 5.65 -25.96
C HIS A 4 -3.50 4.20 -26.44
N SER A 5 -2.81 3.29 -25.74
CA SER A 5 -3.03 1.82 -25.71
C SER A 5 -1.72 1.03 -25.77
N SER A 6 -1.18 0.74 -24.59
CA SER A 6 -0.54 -0.55 -24.34
C SER A 6 -0.49 -0.76 -22.83
N ASP A 7 -1.58 -1.23 -22.24
CA ASP A 7 -1.49 -1.93 -20.96
C ASP A 7 -0.81 -3.28 -21.23
N PRO A 8 0.46 -3.48 -20.87
CA PRO A 8 1.12 -4.74 -21.09
C PRO A 8 0.89 -5.56 -19.82
N ILE A 9 0.14 -6.65 -19.92
CA ILE A 9 0.31 -7.78 -19.02
C ILE A 9 1.78 -8.19 -19.20
N ILE A 10 2.63 -7.69 -18.30
CA ILE A 10 4.08 -7.60 -18.47
C ILE A 10 4.65 -8.95 -18.90
N GLU A 11 5.18 -8.96 -20.12
CA GLU A 11 6.03 -10.01 -20.66
C GLU A 11 7.21 -10.23 -19.72
N ALA A 12 7.23 -11.42 -19.11
CA ALA A 12 8.19 -11.84 -18.10
C ALA A 12 9.54 -12.17 -18.76
N LYS A 13 10.24 -11.12 -19.24
CA LYS A 13 11.70 -11.16 -19.32
C LYS A 13 12.23 -11.35 -17.89
N THR A 14 13.28 -12.13 -17.66
CA THR A 14 13.78 -12.53 -16.34
C THR A 14 14.11 -11.33 -15.45
N THR A 15 13.10 -10.74 -14.82
CA THR A 15 13.21 -9.54 -14.00
C THR A 15 13.50 -9.94 -12.57
N LYS A 16 14.61 -9.46 -12.01
CA LYS A 16 14.96 -9.69 -10.60
C LYS A 16 13.92 -8.99 -9.71
N ARG A 17 13.38 -9.72 -8.74
CA ARG A 17 12.42 -9.21 -7.76
C ARG A 17 13.09 -9.00 -6.41
N ILE A 18 13.00 -7.79 -5.88
CA ILE A 18 13.42 -7.44 -4.51
C ILE A 18 12.15 -7.20 -3.69
N VAL A 19 12.11 -7.75 -2.48
CA VAL A 19 10.99 -7.62 -1.55
C VAL A 19 11.50 -7.08 -0.22
N ILE A 20 10.89 -5.99 0.26
CA ILE A 20 11.13 -5.40 1.57
C ILE A 20 9.86 -5.60 2.40
N ASP A 21 9.95 -6.44 3.41
CA ASP A 21 8.84 -6.89 4.25
C ASP A 21 9.35 -7.30 5.64
N PRO A 22 9.12 -6.50 6.71
CA PRO A 22 8.40 -5.22 6.74
C PRO A 22 9.29 -4.03 6.31
N VAL A 23 8.65 -2.95 5.87
CA VAL A 23 9.30 -1.63 5.79
C VAL A 23 9.50 -1.08 7.21
N THR A 24 10.71 -0.65 7.54
CA THR A 24 11.04 -0.16 8.90
C THR A 24 11.02 1.37 8.98
N ARG A 25 10.91 1.90 10.21
CA ARG A 25 10.81 3.35 10.51
C ARG A 25 9.60 4.05 9.87
N VAL A 26 8.49 3.32 9.77
CA VAL A 26 7.20 3.82 9.30
C VAL A 26 6.10 3.37 10.28
N GLU A 27 4.96 4.06 10.28
CA GLU A 27 3.76 3.62 11.00
C GLU A 27 2.99 2.59 10.16
N GLY A 28 2.41 1.59 10.84
CA GLY A 28 1.68 0.49 10.21
C GLY A 28 2.58 -0.54 9.51
N HIS A 29 1.95 -1.52 8.86
CA HIS A 29 2.67 -2.54 8.09
C HIS A 29 2.58 -2.29 6.60
N GLY A 30 3.74 -2.02 6.01
CA GLY A 30 3.93 -1.87 4.57
C GLY A 30 4.89 -2.91 4.04
N LYS A 31 4.63 -3.34 2.81
CA LYS A 31 5.53 -4.18 2.01
C LYS A 31 5.84 -3.49 0.69
N VAL A 32 7.09 -3.49 0.28
CA VAL A 32 7.51 -2.92 -1.02
C VAL A 32 8.06 -4.02 -1.90
N THR A 33 7.53 -4.15 -3.12
CA THR A 33 8.07 -5.03 -4.16
C THR A 33 8.67 -4.18 -5.27
N ILE A 34 9.94 -4.44 -5.61
CA ILE A 34 10.67 -3.78 -6.69
C ILE A 34 11.00 -4.83 -7.75
N LEU A 35 10.70 -4.51 -9.02
CA LEU A 35 11.06 -5.31 -10.18
C LEU A 35 12.13 -4.58 -10.97
N LEU A 36 13.26 -5.25 -11.19
CA LEU A 36 14.40 -4.75 -11.96
C LEU A 36 14.43 -5.40 -13.33
N ASP A 37 14.86 -4.66 -14.36
CA ASP A 37 15.23 -5.23 -15.65
C ASP A 37 16.61 -5.92 -15.62
N GLU A 38 17.07 -6.40 -16.78
CA GLU A 38 18.34 -7.11 -16.91
C GLU A 38 19.55 -6.19 -16.67
N GLU A 39 19.40 -4.89 -16.96
CA GLU A 39 20.41 -3.86 -16.71
C GLU A 39 20.41 -3.38 -15.24
N GLY A 40 19.55 -3.95 -14.40
CA GLY A 40 19.40 -3.61 -12.99
C GLY A 40 18.66 -2.30 -12.72
N LYS A 41 18.03 -1.70 -13.73
CA LYS A 41 17.19 -0.50 -13.57
C LYS A 41 15.80 -0.88 -13.06
N VAL A 42 15.21 0.04 -12.31
CA VAL A 42 13.87 -0.15 -11.72
C VAL A 42 12.82 -0.03 -12.82
N ARG A 43 12.17 -1.15 -13.12
CA ARG A 43 11.04 -1.19 -14.07
C ARG A 43 9.71 -0.87 -13.38
N ARG A 44 9.51 -1.36 -12.16
CA ARG A 44 8.26 -1.18 -11.41
C ARG A 44 8.50 -1.26 -9.91
N VAL A 45 7.76 -0.46 -9.16
CA VAL A 45 7.68 -0.52 -7.70
C VAL A 45 6.21 -0.62 -7.30
N ARG A 46 5.92 -1.43 -6.27
CA ARG A 46 4.59 -1.54 -5.66
C ARG A 46 4.71 -1.42 -4.15
N LEU A 47 3.94 -0.51 -3.58
CA LEU A 47 3.65 -0.47 -2.15
C LEU A 47 2.38 -1.27 -1.89
N HIS A 48 2.47 -2.19 -0.94
CA HIS A 48 1.38 -3.03 -0.49
C HIS A 48 1.01 -2.61 0.93
N ILE A 49 -0.23 -2.17 1.11
CA ILE A 49 -0.84 -2.05 2.43
C ILE A 49 -1.41 -3.42 2.76
N VAL A 50 -0.76 -4.13 3.68
CA VAL A 50 -1.05 -5.55 3.95
C VAL A 50 -2.08 -5.74 5.06
N GLU A 51 -2.34 -4.70 5.84
CA GLU A 51 -3.28 -4.75 6.96
C GLU A 51 -4.65 -4.19 6.60
N PHE A 52 -5.67 -4.77 7.22
CA PHE A 52 -7.05 -4.32 7.11
C PHE A 52 -7.71 -4.28 8.49
N ARG A 53 -8.42 -3.18 8.78
CA ARG A 53 -9.17 -3.01 10.05
C ARG A 53 -10.67 -2.85 9.88
N GLY A 54 -11.16 -2.41 8.71
CA GLY A 54 -12.60 -2.31 8.44
C GLY A 54 -13.37 -1.29 9.29
N PHE A 55 -12.72 -0.22 9.74
CA PHE A 55 -13.30 0.76 10.68
C PHE A 55 -14.62 1.37 10.20
N GLU A 56 -14.74 1.64 8.90
CA GLU A 56 -15.96 2.19 8.28
C GLU A 56 -17.19 1.30 8.47
N ARG A 57 -17.01 -0.02 8.46
CA ARG A 57 -18.09 -0.97 8.73
C ARG A 57 -18.34 -1.10 10.22
N PHE A 58 -17.28 -1.09 11.02
CA PHE A 58 -17.32 -1.24 12.48
C PHE A 58 -18.07 -0.09 13.18
N ILE A 59 -17.96 1.14 12.68
CA ILE A 59 -18.60 2.31 13.31
C ILE A 59 -20.10 2.47 12.98
N ARG A 60 -20.66 1.65 12.08
CA ARG A 60 -22.09 1.73 11.75
C ARG A 60 -22.94 1.37 12.97
N GLY A 61 -23.91 2.22 13.29
CA GLY A 61 -24.79 2.07 14.45
C GLY A 61 -24.25 2.69 15.75
N ARG A 62 -23.06 3.30 15.72
CA ARG A 62 -22.55 4.12 16.84
C ARG A 62 -23.21 5.50 16.86
N PHE A 63 -23.27 6.10 18.04
CA PHE A 63 -23.71 7.49 18.13
C PHE A 63 -22.67 8.43 17.52
N TYR A 64 -23.12 9.50 16.87
CA TYR A 64 -22.23 10.37 16.10
C TYR A 64 -21.12 11.01 16.95
N TRP A 65 -21.38 11.30 18.22
CA TRP A 65 -20.41 11.89 19.15
C TRP A 65 -19.35 10.91 19.65
N GLU A 66 -19.56 9.60 19.50
CA GLU A 66 -18.56 8.59 19.86
C GLU A 66 -17.49 8.45 18.76
N VAL A 67 -17.81 8.84 17.52
CA VAL A 67 -16.95 8.63 16.35
C VAL A 67 -15.58 9.31 16.48
N PRO A 68 -15.45 10.57 16.93
CA PRO A 68 -14.13 11.22 17.07
C PRO A 68 -13.21 10.45 18.03
N VAL A 69 -13.79 9.97 19.14
CA VAL A 69 -13.08 9.15 20.11
C VAL A 69 -12.72 7.79 19.47
N LEU A 70 -13.64 7.08 18.83
CA LEU A 70 -13.32 5.76 18.27
C LEU A 70 -12.29 5.82 17.13
N VAL A 71 -12.42 6.78 16.20
CA VAL A 71 -11.60 6.85 14.97
C VAL A 71 -10.15 7.25 15.25
N GLN A 72 -9.87 8.00 16.32
CA GLN A 72 -8.47 8.35 16.66
C GLN A 72 -7.59 7.12 16.97
N ARG A 73 -8.20 5.94 17.23
CA ARG A 73 -7.48 4.68 17.43
C ARG A 73 -6.98 4.06 16.11
N LEU A 74 -7.30 4.67 14.97
CA LEU A 74 -6.79 4.25 13.67
C LEU A 74 -5.30 4.54 13.54
N CYS A 75 -4.74 5.52 14.23
CA CYS A 75 -3.33 5.86 14.10
C CYS A 75 -2.73 6.15 15.47
N GLY A 76 -1.68 5.44 15.85
CA GLY A 76 -1.00 5.68 17.12
C GLY A 76 -0.17 6.97 17.15
N ILE A 77 0.25 7.46 15.98
CA ILE A 77 1.08 8.65 15.83
C ILE A 77 0.27 9.91 15.49
N CYS A 78 -0.84 9.75 14.77
CA CYS A 78 -1.69 10.83 14.27
C CYS A 78 -3.13 10.80 14.83
N PRO A 79 -3.32 10.79 16.17
CA PRO A 79 -4.65 10.75 16.76
C PRO A 79 -5.33 12.13 16.87
N VAL A 80 -4.62 13.24 16.64
CA VAL A 80 -5.11 14.62 16.82
C VAL A 80 -4.98 15.40 15.51
#